data_AF-A0AA37MDQ4-F1
#
_entry.id   AF-A0AA37MDQ4-F1
#
_cell.length_a   1.000
_cell.length_b   1.000
_cell.length_c   1.000
_cell.angle_alpha   90.00
_cell.angle_beta   90.00
_cell.angle_gamma   90.00
#
_symmetry.space_group_name_H-M   'P 1'
#
loop_
_entity.id
_entity.type
_entity.pdbx_description
1 polymer ?
#
loop_
_entity_poly.entity_id
_entity_poly.type
_entity_poly.pdbx_seq_one_letter_code
_entity_poly.pdbx_strand_id
1 'polypeptide(L)' 'MPNEDEIDEIISGGGLVFKSAPKGGHNDDGKVKTKAKKKKYITGSHGSGSAKQKAKYRQQRANRKSQKKK' A
#
# COMPACT_ATOMS: atom_id res chain seq x y z
N MET A 1 -30.08 11.08 -22.87
CA MET A 1 -29.72 12.34 -22.18
C MET A 1 -30.29 12.25 -20.78
N PRO A 2 -29.58 12.63 -19.72
CA PRO A 2 -30.19 12.75 -18.40
C PRO A 2 -31.41 13.68 -18.51
N ASN A 3 -32.50 13.32 -17.84
CA ASN A 3 -33.75 14.07 -17.92
C ASN A 3 -33.57 15.41 -17.20
N GLU A 4 -34.08 16.51 -17.77
CA GLU A 4 -33.85 17.86 -17.20
C GLU A 4 -34.40 17.99 -15.77
N ASP A 5 -35.50 17.29 -15.47
CA ASP A 5 -36.10 17.23 -14.13
C ASP A 5 -35.12 16.68 -13.08
N GLU A 6 -34.26 15.74 -13.46
CA GLU A 6 -33.28 15.10 -12.59
C GLU A 6 -32.11 16.04 -12.27
N ILE A 7 -31.78 16.95 -13.21
CA ILE A 7 -30.75 17.99 -13.04
C ILE A 7 -31.28 19.09 -12.12
N ASP A 8 -32.52 19.52 -12.34
CA ASP A 8 -33.15 20.57 -11.53
C ASP A 8 -33.39 20.13 -10.08
N GLU A 9 -33.73 18.85 -9.86
CA GLU A 9 -33.85 18.27 -8.52
C GLU A 9 -32.51 18.26 -7.77
N ILE A 10 -31.41 17.93 -8.45
CA ILE A 10 -30.06 17.96 -7.87
C ILE A 10 -29.63 19.39 -7.49
N ILE A 11 -29.95 20.38 -8.33
CA ILE A 11 -29.57 21.78 -8.10
C ILE A 11 -30.46 22.43 -7.02
N SER A 12 -31.76 22.14 -7.03
CA SER A 12 -32.77 22.85 -6.24
C SER A 12 -33.15 22.14 -4.93
N GLY A 13 -33.06 20.81 -4.89
CA GLY A 13 -33.61 19.98 -3.80
C GLY A 13 -32.69 19.72 -2.61
N GLY A 14 -31.42 20.18 -2.65
CA GLY A 14 -30.48 19.99 -1.53
C GLY A 14 -29.08 19.52 -1.92
N GLY A 15 -28.75 19.46 -3.21
CA GLY A 15 -27.39 19.19 -3.69
C GLY A 15 -27.00 17.71 -3.71
N LEU A 16 -25.95 17.41 -4.48
CA LEU A 16 -25.39 16.06 -4.59
C LEU A 16 -24.55 15.70 -3.36
N VAL A 17 -24.95 14.66 -2.62
CA VAL A 17 -24.18 14.14 -1.48
C VAL A 17 -23.14 13.11 -1.95
N PHE A 18 -21.86 13.49 -1.92
CA PHE A 18 -20.76 12.57 -2.24
C PHE A 18 -20.51 11.59 -1.07
N LYS A 19 -20.92 10.33 -1.26
CA LYS A 19 -20.56 9.23 -0.34
C LYS A 19 -19.14 8.74 -0.64
N SER A 20 -18.34 8.54 0.41
CA SER A 20 -17.00 7.97 0.25
C SER A 20 -17.06 6.53 -0.28
N ALA A 21 -16.15 6.17 -1.18
CA ALA A 21 -16.05 4.80 -1.70
C ALA A 21 -15.92 3.78 -0.55
N PRO A 22 -16.56 2.59 -0.66
CA PRO A 22 -16.46 1.55 0.35
C PRO A 22 -15.00 1.15 0.56
N LYS A 23 -14.58 0.99 1.82
CA LYS A 23 -13.21 0.61 2.18
C LYS A 23 -12.88 -0.87 1.91
N GLY A 24 -13.46 -1.44 0.86
CA GLY A 24 -13.22 -2.81 0.43
C GLY A 24 -12.11 -2.87 -0.61
N GLY A 25 -11.05 -3.61 -0.32
CA GLY A 25 -10.19 -4.17 -1.35
C GLY A 25 -9.04 -3.29 -1.85
N HIS A 26 -8.26 -2.67 -0.95
CA HIS A 26 -6.86 -2.46 -1.30
C HIS A 26 -6.12 -3.80 -1.13
N ASN A 27 -6.28 -4.68 -2.13
CA ASN A 27 -5.31 -5.74 -2.35
C ASN A 27 -3.94 -5.08 -2.33
N ASP A 28 -3.08 -5.61 -1.47
CA ASP A 28 -1.82 -5.04 -1.04
C ASP A 28 -0.77 -5.22 -2.15
N ASP A 29 -1.06 -4.70 -3.35
CA ASP A 29 -0.08 -4.50 -4.40
C ASP A 29 0.96 -3.58 -3.80
N GLY A 30 2.16 -4.10 -3.52
CA GLY A 30 3.24 -3.53 -2.70
C GLY A 30 3.77 -2.14 -3.07
N LYS A 31 3.01 -1.35 -3.83
CA LYS A 31 3.17 0.07 -4.07
C LYS A 31 2.92 0.84 -2.77
N VAL A 32 3.97 1.48 -2.30
CA VAL A 32 4.01 2.16 -1.01
C VAL A 32 3.30 3.51 -1.09
N LYS A 33 1.96 3.52 -0.93
CA LYS A 33 1.14 4.72 -1.11
C LYS A 33 0.95 5.57 0.17
N THR A 34 1.11 5.01 1.37
CA THR A 34 0.83 5.74 2.63
C THR A 34 2.05 5.91 3.54
N LYS A 35 2.07 6.95 4.39
CA LYS A 35 3.12 7.17 5.39
C LYS A 35 3.30 5.97 6.33
N ALA A 36 2.20 5.34 6.74
CA ALA A 36 2.21 4.13 7.56
C ALA A 36 2.86 2.94 6.83
N LYS A 37 2.50 2.68 5.57
CA LYS A 37 3.12 1.62 4.76
C LYS A 37 4.60 1.90 4.48
N LYS A 38 4.98 3.17 4.22
CA LYS A 38 6.39 3.60 4.13
C LYS A 38 7.16 3.31 5.41
N LYS A 39 6.61 3.71 6.57
CA LYS A 39 7.23 3.47 7.88
C LYS A 39 7.39 1.98 8.16
N LYS A 40 6.41 1.13 7.83
CA LYS A 40 6.52 -0.34 7.95
C LYS A 40 7.65 -0.93 7.10
N TYR A 41 7.83 -0.44 5.87
CA TYR A 41 8.94 -0.86 5.00
C TYR A 41 10.30 -0.40 5.54
N ILE A 42 10.40 0.85 5.98
CA ILE A 42 11.64 1.43 6.54
C ILE A 42 12.03 0.74 7.84
N THR A 43 11.08 0.56 8.75
CA THR A 43 11.29 -0.13 10.04
C THR A 43 11.62 -1.61 9.86
N GLY A 44 11.25 -2.20 8.72
CA GLY A 44 11.64 -3.56 8.37
C GLY A 44 11.00 -4.61 9.28
N SER A 45 9.72 -4.43 9.64
CA SER A 45 8.97 -5.42 10.43
C SER A 45 9.10 -6.83 9.84
N HIS A 46 9.03 -7.85 10.70
CA HIS A 46 9.18 -9.26 10.30
C HIS A 46 8.24 -9.60 9.12
N GLY A 47 8.78 -10.27 8.10
CA GLY A 47 8.04 -10.61 6.87
C GLY A 47 7.91 -9.50 5.81
N SER A 48 8.33 -8.26 6.08
CA SER A 48 8.37 -7.18 5.07
C SER A 48 9.41 -7.44 3.96
N GLY A 49 9.28 -6.75 2.81
CA GLY A 49 10.24 -6.84 1.70
C GLY A 49 11.69 -6.52 2.13
N SER A 50 11.87 -5.45 2.91
CA SER A 50 13.17 -5.08 3.50
C SER A 50 13.76 -6.18 4.40
N ALA A 51 12.93 -6.86 5.18
CA ALA A 51 13.37 -7.95 6.05
C ALA A 51 13.88 -9.15 5.25
N LYS A 52 13.16 -9.54 4.18
CA LYS A 52 13.58 -10.60 3.24
C LYS A 52 14.91 -10.25 2.57
N GLN A 53 15.07 -8.99 2.15
CA GLN A 53 16.32 -8.54 1.53
C GLN A 53 17.50 -8.56 2.51
N LYS A 54 17.31 -8.12 3.77
CA LYS A 54 18.35 -8.24 4.81
C LYS A 54 18.72 -9.69 5.11
N ALA A 55 17.76 -10.61 5.12
CA ALA A 55 18.04 -12.04 5.30
C ALA A 55 18.91 -12.60 4.17
N LYS A 56 18.62 -12.24 2.91
CA LYS A 56 19.44 -12.62 1.75
C LYS A 56 20.89 -12.18 1.90
N TYR A 57 21.14 -10.90 2.25
CA TYR A 57 22.50 -10.40 2.43
C TYR A 57 23.24 -11.07 3.60
N ARG A 58 22.53 -11.43 4.68
CA ARG A 58 23.14 -12.19 5.80
C ARG A 58 23.61 -13.58 5.36
N GLN A 59 22.78 -14.30 4.61
CA GLN A 59 23.15 -15.61 4.07
C GLN A 59 24.35 -15.52 3.11
N GLN A 60 24.35 -14.52 2.22
CA GLN A 60 25.48 -14.27 1.32
C GLN A 60 26.77 -13.94 2.09
N ARG A 61 26.70 -13.15 3.17
CA ARG A 61 27.85 -12.86 4.03
C ARG A 61 28.41 -14.10 4.70
N ALA A 62 27.54 -14.96 5.24
CA ALA A 62 27.93 -16.22 5.87
C ALA A 62 28.61 -17.18 4.87
N ASN A 63 28.13 -17.22 3.62
CA ASN A 63 28.68 -18.08 2.57
C ASN A 63 30.02 -17.60 1.99
N ARG A 64 30.54 -16.44 2.40
CA ARG A 64 31.83 -15.94 1.91
C ARG A 64 32.94 -16.92 2.28
N LYS A 65 33.81 -17.24 1.31
CA LYS A 65 34.97 -18.11 1.52
C LYS A 65 35.87 -17.63 2.67
N SER A 66 35.96 -16.31 2.89
CA SER A 66 36.71 -15.71 4.00
C SER A 66 36.08 -15.94 5.37
N GLN A 67 34.80 -16.31 5.45
CA GLN A 67 34.09 -16.60 6.69
C GLN A 67 34.06 -18.09 7.01
N LYS A 68 34.38 -18.95 6.03
CA LYS A 68 34.60 -20.37 6.29
C LYS A 68 35.96 -20.52 6.97
N LYS A 69 35.96 -21.05 8.21
CA LYS A 69 37.21 -21.50 8.84
C LYS A 69 37.82 -22.60 7.95
N LYS A 70 39.14 -22.53 7.76
CA LYS A 70 39.90 -23.57 7.06
C LYS A 70 39.80 -24.89 7.82
#